data_AF-A0A2V3HX63-F1
#
_entry.id   AF-A0A2V3HX63-F1
#
_cell.length_a   1.000
_cell.length_b   1.000
_cell.length_c   1.000
_cell.angle_alpha   90.00
_cell.angle_beta   90.00
_cell.angle_gamma   90.00
#
_symmetry.space_group_name_H-M   'P 1'
#
loop_
_entity.id
_entity.type
_entity.pdbx_description
1 polymer ?
#
loop_
_entity_poly.entity_id
_entity_poly.type
_entity_poly.pdbx_seq_one_letter_code
_entity_poly.pdbx_strand_id
1 'polypeptide(L)'
;MKQEYLRELIEDIPVITLKQFERLAGRPFKPEDVMDVLKQLEDDGVFIKGFLLEDIFEICWGRKEMLENASELPFMRDFVLPPSDPLAPYFSALLRERFGFGSAYLVFHNEDAIAAFKANTRNNIIDVTDFVTDPKLEKEAVRVIKEFAWEHNMPLRGKVLDRIRGR
;
A
#
# COMPACT_ATOMS: atom_id res chain seq x y z
N MET A 1 11.91 -14.08 20.11
CA MET A 1 10.71 -14.69 19.49
C MET A 1 9.54 -13.73 19.25
N LYS A 2 8.70 -13.32 20.22
CA LYS A 2 7.55 -12.42 19.92
C LYS A 2 7.96 -11.00 19.48
N GLN A 3 8.82 -10.34 20.25
CA GLN A 3 9.33 -9.01 19.91
C GLN A 3 10.21 -9.02 18.66
N GLU A 4 10.99 -10.08 18.49
CA GLU A 4 11.86 -10.30 17.33
C GLU A 4 11.04 -10.42 16.03
N TYR A 5 9.97 -11.23 16.04
CA TYR A 5 9.03 -11.29 14.93
C TYR A 5 8.42 -9.91 14.61
N LEU A 6 8.01 -9.16 15.64
CA LEU A 6 7.46 -7.82 15.44
C LEU A 6 8.49 -6.83 14.87
N ARG A 7 9.78 -6.98 15.22
CA ARG A 7 10.88 -6.19 14.66
C ARG A 7 11.12 -6.54 13.19
N GLU A 8 11.20 -7.83 12.87
CA GLU A 8 11.35 -8.33 11.50
C GLU A 8 10.20 -7.86 10.60
N LEU A 9 8.97 -7.85 11.13
CA LEU A 9 7.78 -7.44 10.40
C LEU A 9 7.82 -5.99 9.86
N ILE A 10 8.55 -5.11 10.54
CA ILE A 10 8.65 -3.69 10.19
C ILE A 10 10.07 -3.27 9.81
N GLU A 11 10.95 -4.25 9.55
CA GLU A 11 12.35 -4.02 9.24
C GLU A 11 12.49 -3.14 7.99
N ASP A 12 11.77 -3.47 6.93
CA ASP A 12 11.81 -2.74 5.66
C ASP A 12 10.78 -1.62 5.55
N ILE A 13 10.05 -1.30 6.63
CA ILE A 13 9.00 -0.26 6.59
C ILE A 13 9.62 1.10 6.96
N PRO A 14 9.62 2.09 6.03
CA PRO A 14 10.28 3.37 6.27
C PRO A 14 9.52 4.26 7.25
N VAL A 15 8.17 4.24 7.21
CA VAL A 15 7.30 5.00 8.11
C VAL A 15 6.10 4.14 8.45
N ILE A 16 5.65 4.18 9.70
CA ILE A 16 4.51 3.38 10.16
C ILE A 16 3.75 4.09 11.28
N THR A 17 2.42 4.01 11.25
CA THR A 17 1.59 4.39 12.41
C THR A 17 1.32 3.19 13.31
N LEU A 18 0.97 3.44 14.58
CA LEU A 18 0.59 2.36 15.51
C LEU A 18 -0.52 1.47 14.92
N LYS A 19 -1.55 2.07 14.30
CA LYS A 19 -2.66 1.34 13.68
C LYS A 19 -2.21 0.47 12.51
N GLN A 20 -1.26 0.94 11.70
CA GLN A 20 -0.71 0.13 10.60
C GLN A 20 0.08 -1.06 11.14
N PHE A 21 0.89 -0.84 12.17
CA PHE A 21 1.67 -1.91 12.80
C PHE A 21 0.76 -2.97 13.45
N GLU A 22 -0.29 -2.55 14.18
CA GLU A 22 -1.29 -3.48 14.72
C GLU A 22 -1.95 -4.33 13.62
N ARG A 23 -2.28 -3.73 12.47
CA ARG A 23 -2.89 -4.45 11.34
C ARG A 23 -1.95 -5.46 10.71
N LEU A 24 -0.67 -5.11 10.57
CA LEU A 24 0.36 -6.02 10.06
C LEU A 24 0.63 -7.16 11.04
N ALA A 25 0.78 -6.86 12.33
CA ALA A 25 1.04 -7.85 13.37
C ALA A 25 -0.12 -8.86 13.49
N GLY A 26 -1.35 -8.38 13.31
CA GLY A 26 -2.55 -9.19 13.35
C GLY A 26 -3.01 -9.54 14.78
N ARG A 27 -4.10 -10.30 14.86
CA ARG A 27 -4.82 -10.61 16.11
C ARG A 27 -4.00 -11.22 17.26
N PRO A 28 -2.92 -11.99 17.03
CA PRO A 28 -2.17 -12.61 18.14
C PRO A 28 -1.41 -11.62 19.03
N PHE A 29 -1.15 -10.39 18.55
CA PHE A 29 -0.39 -9.37 19.26
C PHE A 29 -1.32 -8.30 19.81
N LYS A 30 -1.07 -7.88 21.04
CA LYS A 30 -1.82 -6.79 21.64
C LYS A 30 -1.19 -5.45 21.28
N PRO A 31 -1.96 -4.34 21.33
CA PRO A 31 -1.42 -2.98 21.15
C PRO A 31 -0.20 -2.70 22.03
N GLU A 32 -0.15 -3.24 23.24
CA GLU A 32 0.99 -3.05 24.15
C GLU A 32 2.26 -3.72 23.63
N ASP A 33 2.16 -4.94 23.09
CA ASP A 33 3.31 -5.66 22.52
C ASP A 33 3.94 -4.88 21.35
N VAL A 34 3.08 -4.29 20.51
CA VAL A 34 3.45 -3.47 19.35
C VAL A 34 4.09 -2.15 19.80
N MET A 35 3.47 -1.48 20.77
CA MET A 35 3.96 -0.21 21.31
C MET A 35 5.31 -0.37 22.02
N ASP A 36 5.52 -1.48 22.72
CA ASP A 36 6.79 -1.76 23.39
C ASP A 36 7.94 -1.92 22.38
N VAL A 37 7.68 -2.55 21.22
CA VAL A 37 8.68 -2.63 20.14
C VAL A 37 8.97 -1.25 19.54
N LEU A 38 7.95 -0.42 19.30
CA LEU A 38 8.14 0.94 18.79
C LEU A 38 8.99 1.79 19.75
N LYS A 39 8.70 1.73 21.05
CA LYS A 39 9.49 2.44 22.07
C LYS A 39 10.93 1.94 22.09
N GLN A 40 11.14 0.64 22.04
CA GLN A 40 12.50 0.10 22.04
C GLN A 40 13.28 0.54 20.80
N LEU A 41 12.66 0.56 19.62
CA LEU A 41 13.30 1.07 18.40
C LEU A 41 13.57 2.58 18.45
N GLU A 42 12.72 3.34 19.15
CA GLU A 42 12.93 4.76 19.43
C GLU A 42 14.12 4.96 20.39
N ASP A 43 14.17 4.21 21.49
CA ASP A 43 15.27 4.23 22.47
C ASP A 43 16.61 3.77 21.85
N ASP A 44 16.57 2.79 20.95
CA ASP A 44 17.71 2.28 20.18
C ASP A 44 18.16 3.29 19.09
N GLY A 45 17.41 4.38 18.86
CA GLY A 45 17.69 5.39 17.84
C GLY A 45 17.43 4.95 16.40
N VAL A 46 16.84 3.77 16.21
CA VAL A 46 16.47 3.20 14.90
C VAL A 46 15.29 3.96 14.32
N PHE A 47 14.30 4.28 15.14
CA PHE A 47 13.10 5.03 14.78
C PHE A 47 13.11 6.44 15.38
N ILE A 48 12.53 7.38 14.62
CA ILE A 48 12.15 8.71 15.10
C ILE A 48 10.63 8.83 15.10
N LYS A 49 10.07 9.53 16.09
CA LYS A 49 8.63 9.69 16.26
C LYS A 49 8.18 11.12 15.93
N GLY A 50 7.08 11.27 15.19
CA GLY A 50 6.55 12.59 14.86
C GLY A 50 5.39 12.58 13.87
N PHE A 51 5.02 13.75 13.37
CA PHE A 51 4.10 13.92 12.25
C PHE A 51 4.93 14.00 10.98
N LEU A 52 5.16 12.85 10.35
CA LEU A 52 6.15 12.70 9.29
C LEU A 52 5.54 12.74 7.87
N LEU A 53 4.22 12.54 7.77
CA LEU A 53 3.51 12.43 6.50
C LEU A 53 2.50 13.56 6.36
N GLU A 54 2.44 14.16 5.18
CA GLU A 54 1.43 15.17 4.85
C GLU A 54 0.02 14.56 4.89
N ASP A 55 -0.95 15.36 5.34
CA ASP A 55 -2.37 14.99 5.48
C ASP A 55 -2.67 13.78 6.40
N ILE A 56 -1.68 13.28 7.14
CA ILE A 56 -1.87 12.27 8.18
C ILE A 56 -1.83 12.93 9.56
N PHE A 57 -2.99 12.92 10.23
CA PHE A 57 -3.15 13.46 11.60
C PHE A 57 -2.84 12.44 12.70
N GLU A 58 -2.01 11.44 12.39
CA GLU A 58 -1.61 10.38 13.31
C GLU A 58 -0.11 10.43 13.58
N ILE A 59 0.29 10.05 14.80
CA ILE A 59 1.70 9.92 15.14
C ILE A 59 2.30 8.77 14.33
N CYS A 60 3.40 9.07 13.64
CA CYS A 60 4.18 8.15 12.85
C CYS A 60 5.52 7.86 13.53
N TRP A 61 6.05 6.67 13.29
CA TRP A 61 7.42 6.30 13.55
C TRP A 61 8.10 6.07 12.22
N GLY A 62 9.24 6.72 12.01
CA GLY A 62 10.01 6.60 10.78
C GLY A 62 11.41 6.07 11.04
N ARG A 63 11.91 5.22 10.17
CA ARG A 63 13.27 4.70 10.24
C ARG A 63 14.25 5.83 9.93
N LYS A 64 15.06 6.20 10.92
CA LYS A 64 15.92 7.38 10.87
C LYS A 64 16.82 7.37 9.63
N GLU A 65 17.55 6.27 9.41
CA GLU A 65 18.48 6.16 8.28
C GLU A 65 17.76 6.23 6.92
N MET A 66 16.58 5.62 6.78
CA MET A 66 15.83 5.68 5.52
C MET A 66 15.29 7.09 5.24
N LEU A 67 14.87 7.81 6.28
CA LEU A 67 14.39 9.18 6.15
C LEU A 67 15.52 10.17 5.85
N GLU A 68 16.68 10.02 6.48
CA GLU A 68 17.85 10.85 6.23
C GLU A 68 18.39 10.68 4.80
N ASN A 69 18.25 9.48 4.23
CA ASN A 69 18.68 9.16 2.86
C ASN A 69 17.53 9.15 1.85
N ALA A 70 16.33 9.61 2.22
CA ALA A 70 15.15 9.52 1.37
C ALA A 70 15.32 10.26 0.02
N SER A 71 16.08 11.36 0.01
CA SER A 71 16.37 12.13 -1.22
C SER A 71 17.24 11.38 -2.24
N GLU A 72 17.87 10.28 -1.83
CA GLU A 72 18.72 9.45 -2.70
C GLU A 72 17.98 8.23 -3.26
N LEU A 73 16.75 7.99 -2.80
CA LEU A 73 15.98 6.84 -3.25
C LEU A 73 15.61 6.98 -4.75
N PRO A 74 15.74 5.91 -5.53
CA PRO A 74 15.27 5.92 -6.91
C PRO A 74 13.74 6.03 -6.92
N PHE A 75 13.21 6.71 -7.92
CA PHE A 75 11.76 6.78 -8.14
C PHE A 75 11.15 5.39 -8.18
N MET A 76 10.04 5.23 -7.46
CA MET A 76 9.29 3.98 -7.50
C MET A 76 8.64 3.82 -8.88
N ARG A 77 8.81 2.63 -9.49
CA ARG A 77 8.08 2.32 -10.73
C ARG A 77 6.58 2.29 -10.46
N ASP A 78 5.80 2.58 -11.50
CA ASP A 78 4.36 2.36 -11.44
C ASP A 78 4.05 0.88 -11.27
N PHE A 79 3.04 0.56 -10.45
CA PHE A 79 2.69 -0.82 -10.17
C PHE A 79 1.25 -0.95 -9.68
N VAL A 80 0.77 -2.20 -9.67
CA VAL A 80 -0.48 -2.58 -9.03
C VAL A 80 -0.16 -3.43 -7.82
N LEU A 81 -0.66 -3.05 -6.63
CA LEU A 81 -0.57 -3.83 -5.41
C LEU A 81 -1.83 -4.72 -5.28
N PRO A 82 -1.71 -6.05 -5.38
CA PRO A 82 -2.85 -6.94 -5.23
C PRO A 82 -3.38 -6.99 -3.78
N PRO A 83 -4.66 -7.32 -3.57
CA PRO A 83 -5.20 -7.49 -2.22
C PRO A 83 -4.61 -8.69 -1.45
N SER A 84 -3.95 -9.61 -2.14
CA SER A 84 -3.24 -10.75 -1.56
C SER A 84 -1.80 -10.43 -1.15
N ASP A 85 -1.31 -9.23 -1.48
CA ASP A 85 0.05 -8.82 -1.15
C ASP A 85 0.21 -8.69 0.38
N PRO A 86 1.33 -9.15 0.98
CA PRO A 86 1.59 -8.98 2.41
C PRO A 86 1.56 -7.53 2.90
N LEU A 87 1.82 -6.54 2.02
CA LEU A 87 1.73 -5.12 2.35
C LEU A 87 0.30 -4.55 2.26
N ALA A 88 -0.68 -5.30 1.73
CA ALA A 88 -2.05 -4.82 1.63
C ALA A 88 -2.65 -4.30 2.96
N PRO A 89 -2.38 -4.91 4.13
CA PRO A 89 -2.86 -4.37 5.41
C PRO A 89 -2.29 -2.99 5.75
N TYR A 90 -1.06 -2.68 5.34
CA TYR A 90 -0.43 -1.37 5.56
C TYR A 90 -1.21 -0.24 4.86
N PHE A 91 -1.70 -0.48 3.64
CA PHE A 91 -2.48 0.47 2.84
C PHE A 91 -4.00 0.40 3.09
N SER A 92 -4.47 -0.37 4.06
CA SER A 92 -5.91 -0.59 4.26
C SER A 92 -6.69 0.66 4.70
N ALA A 93 -6.04 1.62 5.38
CA ALA A 93 -6.67 2.90 5.73
C ALA A 93 -6.86 3.75 4.47
N LEU A 94 -5.76 3.97 3.73
CA LEU A 94 -5.73 4.64 2.44
C LEU A 94 -6.79 4.08 1.48
N LEU A 95 -6.86 2.75 1.34
CA LEU A 95 -7.81 2.10 0.45
C LEU A 95 -9.27 2.42 0.81
N ARG A 96 -9.59 2.41 2.10
CA ARG A 96 -10.94 2.68 2.60
C ARG A 96 -11.30 4.16 2.48
N GLU A 97 -10.40 5.03 2.88
CA GLU A 97 -10.64 6.47 2.98
C GLU A 97 -10.65 7.13 1.60
N ARG A 98 -9.72 6.77 0.72
CA ARG A 98 -9.60 7.36 -0.62
C ARG A 98 -10.49 6.71 -1.67
N PHE A 99 -10.69 5.38 -1.58
CA PHE A 99 -11.37 4.62 -2.64
C PHE A 99 -12.63 3.88 -2.18
N GLY A 100 -12.96 3.90 -0.89
CA GLY A 100 -14.17 3.26 -0.37
C GLY A 100 -14.14 1.73 -0.35
N PHE A 101 -12.97 1.11 -0.56
CA PHE A 101 -12.83 -0.35 -0.57
C PHE A 101 -12.24 -0.89 0.73
N GLY A 102 -12.72 -2.06 1.15
CA GLY A 102 -12.10 -2.82 2.25
C GLY A 102 -10.96 -3.73 1.79
N SER A 103 -11.00 -4.17 0.53
CA SER A 103 -9.99 -4.99 -0.14
C SER A 103 -10.19 -4.86 -1.65
N ALA A 104 -9.11 -4.54 -2.36
CA ALA A 104 -9.07 -4.28 -3.79
C ALA A 104 -7.60 -4.22 -4.24
N TYR A 105 -7.37 -4.22 -5.55
CA TYR A 105 -6.09 -3.87 -6.15
C TYR A 105 -5.89 -2.36 -6.03
N LEU A 106 -4.73 -1.91 -5.57
CA LEU A 106 -4.33 -0.49 -5.57
C LEU A 106 -3.42 -0.22 -6.77
N VAL A 107 -3.60 0.91 -7.42
CA VAL A 107 -2.82 1.32 -8.58
C VAL A 107 -1.98 2.53 -8.19
N PHE A 108 -0.67 2.38 -8.30
CA PHE A 108 0.30 3.42 -7.98
C PHE A 108 0.90 4.00 -9.25
N HIS A 109 0.96 5.34 -9.30
CA HIS A 109 1.64 6.09 -10.34
C HIS A 109 2.42 7.24 -9.70
N ASN A 110 3.72 7.33 -10.00
CA ASN A 110 4.62 8.32 -9.37
C ASN A 110 4.46 8.36 -7.84
N GLU A 111 4.57 7.20 -7.18
CA GLU A 111 4.48 7.04 -5.72
C GLU A 111 3.10 7.31 -5.09
N ASP A 112 2.16 7.84 -5.87
CA ASP A 112 0.79 8.09 -5.43
C ASP A 112 -0.16 6.95 -5.78
N ALA A 113 -1.01 6.56 -4.84
CA ALA A 113 -2.14 5.70 -5.14
C ALA A 113 -3.20 6.49 -5.91
N ILE A 114 -3.33 6.25 -7.22
CA ILE A 114 -4.21 7.04 -8.09
C ILE A 114 -5.56 6.36 -8.36
N ALA A 115 -5.63 5.04 -8.20
CA ALA A 115 -6.85 4.28 -8.41
C ALA A 115 -6.91 3.00 -7.58
N ALA A 116 -8.10 2.42 -7.49
CA ALA A 116 -8.30 1.09 -6.97
C ALA A 116 -9.37 0.33 -7.78
N PHE A 117 -9.24 -0.98 -7.88
CA PHE A 117 -10.22 -1.82 -8.59
C PHE A 117 -10.47 -3.16 -7.92
N LYS A 118 -11.69 -3.68 -8.11
CA LYS A 118 -12.01 -5.08 -7.81
C LYS A 118 -12.02 -5.87 -9.12
N ALA A 119 -11.52 -7.09 -9.03
CA ALA A 119 -11.55 -8.01 -10.15
C ALA A 119 -11.78 -9.45 -9.70
N ASN A 120 -12.43 -10.20 -10.57
CA ASN A 120 -12.49 -11.66 -10.48
C ASN A 120 -11.44 -12.24 -11.43
N THR A 121 -10.52 -13.04 -10.89
CA THR A 121 -9.53 -13.75 -11.71
C THR A 121 -10.02 -15.17 -11.98
N ARG A 122 -10.30 -15.50 -13.24
CA ARG A 122 -10.68 -16.86 -13.68
C ARG A 122 -10.03 -17.17 -15.01
N ASN A 123 -9.52 -18.39 -15.18
CA ASN A 123 -8.85 -18.84 -16.41
C ASN A 123 -7.74 -17.86 -16.88
N ASN A 124 -6.98 -17.32 -15.92
CA ASN A 124 -5.95 -16.29 -16.16
C ASN A 124 -6.47 -15.00 -16.82
N ILE A 125 -7.76 -14.68 -16.67
CA ILE A 125 -8.34 -13.41 -17.12
C ILE A 125 -8.67 -12.58 -15.88
N ILE A 126 -8.26 -11.31 -15.89
CA ILE A 126 -8.64 -10.34 -14.85
C ILE A 126 -9.92 -9.64 -15.34
N ASP A 127 -11.06 -10.00 -14.75
CA ASP A 127 -12.35 -9.39 -15.03
C ASP A 127 -12.67 -8.29 -14.01
N VAL A 128 -12.49 -7.03 -14.41
CA VAL A 128 -12.67 -5.85 -13.57
C VAL A 128 -14.15 -5.58 -13.35
N THR A 129 -14.60 -5.64 -12.09
CA THR A 129 -16.01 -5.44 -11.70
C THR A 129 -16.31 -4.03 -11.24
N ASP A 130 -15.37 -3.43 -10.50
CA ASP A 130 -15.49 -2.10 -9.92
C ASP A 130 -14.15 -1.37 -10.08
N PHE A 131 -14.21 -0.07 -10.35
CA PHE A 131 -13.02 0.78 -10.56
C PHE A 131 -13.30 2.18 -10.04
N VAL A 132 -12.37 2.71 -9.24
CA VAL A 132 -12.42 4.07 -8.70
C VAL A 132 -11.09 4.73 -9.00
N THR A 133 -11.14 5.91 -9.62
CA THR A 133 -9.97 6.73 -9.97
C THR A 133 -10.38 8.21 -10.00
N ASP A 134 -9.41 9.11 -9.85
CA ASP A 134 -9.62 10.50 -10.28
C ASP A 134 -9.83 10.52 -11.81
N PRO A 135 -10.88 11.18 -12.34
CA PRO A 135 -11.10 11.34 -13.78
C PRO A 135 -9.91 11.92 -14.54
N LYS A 136 -9.08 12.76 -13.89
CA LYS A 136 -7.89 13.36 -14.50
C LYS A 136 -6.74 12.36 -14.65
N LEU A 137 -6.73 11.30 -13.84
CA LEU A 137 -5.68 10.27 -13.80
C LEU A 137 -6.14 8.94 -14.40
N GLU A 138 -7.32 8.91 -15.03
CA GLU A 138 -7.93 7.69 -15.58
C GLU A 138 -7.02 7.05 -16.64
N LYS A 139 -6.35 7.85 -17.48
CA LYS A 139 -5.47 7.33 -18.54
C LYS A 139 -4.25 6.64 -17.95
N GLU A 140 -3.64 7.26 -16.96
CA GLU A 140 -2.46 6.78 -16.24
C GLU A 140 -2.81 5.50 -15.49
N ALA A 141 -3.90 5.50 -14.72
CA ALA A 141 -4.37 4.32 -13.99
C ALA A 141 -4.58 3.13 -14.93
N VAL A 142 -5.22 3.35 -16.08
CA VAL A 142 -5.50 2.28 -17.05
C VAL A 142 -4.23 1.78 -17.73
N ARG A 143 -3.26 2.66 -18.00
CA ARG A 143 -1.95 2.24 -18.52
C ARG A 143 -1.27 1.30 -17.53
N VAL A 144 -1.18 1.68 -16.26
CA VAL A 144 -0.53 0.86 -15.22
C VAL A 144 -1.23 -0.49 -15.05
N ILE A 145 -2.56 -0.53 -15.07
CA ILE A 145 -3.32 -1.79 -15.01
C ILE A 145 -3.03 -2.68 -16.22
N LYS A 146 -2.91 -2.10 -17.43
CA LYS A 146 -2.57 -2.85 -18.66
C LYS A 146 -1.16 -3.41 -18.60
N GLU A 147 -0.20 -2.65 -18.11
CA GLU A 147 1.19 -3.09 -17.92
C GLU A 147 1.24 -4.25 -16.93
N PHE A 148 0.59 -4.14 -15.77
CA PHE A 148 0.45 -5.23 -14.80
C PHE A 148 -0.16 -6.50 -15.43
N ALA A 149 -1.28 -6.37 -16.12
CA ALA A 149 -1.93 -7.47 -16.81
C ALA A 149 -1.02 -8.16 -17.85
N TRP A 150 -0.24 -7.36 -18.58
CA TRP A 150 0.71 -7.85 -19.55
C TRP A 150 1.88 -8.58 -18.88
N GLU A 151 2.48 -8.01 -17.83
CA GLU A 151 3.57 -8.63 -17.04
C GLU A 151 3.17 -9.99 -16.46
N HIS A 152 1.90 -10.14 -16.07
CA HIS A 152 1.36 -11.39 -15.52
C HIS A 152 0.78 -12.34 -16.56
N ASN A 153 0.83 -11.99 -17.85
CA ASN A 153 0.20 -12.75 -18.94
C ASN A 153 -1.29 -13.04 -18.67
N MET A 154 -1.99 -12.05 -18.11
CA MET A 154 -3.39 -12.11 -17.73
C MET A 154 -4.20 -11.04 -18.46
N PRO A 155 -4.87 -11.35 -19.59
CA PRO A 155 -5.63 -10.34 -20.31
C PRO A 155 -6.75 -9.75 -19.44
N LEU A 156 -7.00 -8.46 -19.65
CA LEU A 156 -8.05 -7.73 -18.96
C LEU A 156 -9.40 -7.83 -19.68
N ARG A 157 -10.46 -7.94 -18.88
CA ARG A 157 -11.86 -7.88 -19.31
C ARG A 157 -12.65 -6.96 -18.36
N GLY A 158 -13.74 -6.38 -18.86
CA GLY A 158 -14.69 -5.66 -18.01
C GLY A 158 -15.28 -4.43 -18.69
N LYS A 159 -16.52 -4.10 -18.34
CA LYS A 159 -17.27 -2.96 -18.94
C LYS A 159 -16.56 -1.62 -18.77
N VAL A 160 -15.77 -1.48 -17.71
CA VAL A 160 -14.97 -0.26 -17.44
C VAL A 160 -13.92 -0.06 -18.53
N LEU A 161 -13.22 -1.14 -18.91
CA LEU A 161 -12.16 -1.09 -19.92
C LEU A 161 -12.70 -0.91 -21.34
N ASP A 162 -13.89 -1.45 -21.61
CA ASP A 162 -14.58 -1.26 -22.88
C ASP A 162 -14.96 0.22 -23.11
N ARG A 163 -15.30 0.97 -22.05
CA ARG A 163 -15.54 2.42 -22.13
C ARG A 163 -14.27 3.21 -22.49
N ILE A 164 -13.12 2.78 -21.99
CA ILE A 164 -11.84 3.46 -22.21
C ILE A 164 -11.28 3.16 -23.60
N ARG A 165 -11.54 1.97 -24.15
CA ARG A 165 -11.16 1.59 -25.53
C ARG A 165 -11.94 2.35 -26.62
N GLY A 166 -13.11 2.91 -26.29
CA GLY A 166 -14.00 3.60 -27.23
C GLY A 166 -13.78 5.11 -27.36
N ARG A 167 -12.72 5.68 -26.75
CA ARG A 167 -12.38 7.10 -26.79
C ARG A 167 -11.05 7.36 -27.48
#